data_AF-T0QUL1-F1
#
_entry.id   AF-T0QUL1-F1
#
_cell.length_a   1.000
_cell.length_b   1.000
_cell.length_c   1.000
_cell.angle_alpha   90.00
_cell.angle_beta   90.00
_cell.angle_gamma   90.00
#
_symmetry.space_group_name_H-M   'P 1'
#
loop_
_entity.id
_entity.type
_entity.pdbx_description
1 polymer ?
#
loop_
_entity_poly.entity_id
_entity_poly.type
_entity_poly.pdbx_seq_one_letter_code
_entity_poly.pdbx_strand_id
1 'polypeptide(L)'
;MTMRRLAWLLGALALARGRPLRETANSTKTAVSGTPGTGDCAWKRAWTAKLDAFETSDAATAHVSATPDALTLSATTMDGAVASGWATYPVPRDNIPMSGKLVVQATLAKGLGLRPTVKLVKSKDGIHREVVVLSGVGEQPDGLQIRWPHATSSNTLHMKAFPCIDDLTLDSHAFQVTWDDGWFRWFVDDVFYLEQHRTSFFAMTAGYTYTVQVELAYDTNATSHSNVTIDASMVVSDIGLYKQTSPARTPSTTNPSDCSNYITRAILPTVPQGSLRGALTFSEVLEYVEAVPTRLRSFPYLLQQVDIGTSLEARPLRALCLGQCHPKGKAPPQTLYTGLHHAREPMSMMNLVYFVEYLLLGFHQRDPNVLHLLLTRQLWFLFVVNPDGYVYNEKHLETLHSESAGYSGQRKNRRPAACRTNVDAGVDLNRNYDVCFDQDTVGSSTDACAEDYRGEMAFSEPETQAIRDFVANHSVATALNYHAFGKYVNIPFACQPKGAPAAADMAIFTSIASEMTKYNHFQFGQSWQTSDLYSVNGETSDWMWNAHGIFAMSPETGPAFDFGDVDGFWPTKASIVHEICEELLYTNFHAARIAGPIYTLRLLVRRQAYWRLIRLGLGLGK
;
A
#
# COMPACT_ATOMS: atom_id res chain seq x y z
N MET A 1 -8.43 55.68 14.62
CA MET A 1 -7.39 56.48 15.29
C MET A 1 -6.21 55.56 15.59
N THR A 2 -5.06 55.89 15.01
CA THR A 2 -3.79 55.14 14.98
C THR A 2 -2.96 55.37 16.24
N MET A 3 -2.18 54.36 16.66
CA MET A 3 -0.83 54.49 17.29
C MET A 3 -0.29 53.07 17.57
N ARG A 4 0.66 52.54 16.78
CA ARG A 4 2.12 52.71 16.79
C ARG A 4 2.86 52.07 17.99
N ARG A 5 3.53 50.96 17.64
CA ARG A 5 4.80 50.37 18.11
C ARG A 5 5.61 51.14 19.15
N LEU A 6 6.15 50.41 20.14
CA LEU A 6 7.47 50.68 20.71
C LEU A 6 8.21 49.37 21.00
N ALA A 7 9.53 49.43 20.95
CA ALA A 7 10.44 48.31 20.83
C ALA A 7 11.68 48.57 21.71
N TRP A 8 12.28 47.49 22.23
CA TRP A 8 13.69 47.29 22.67
C TRP A 8 14.25 47.89 23.99
N LEU A 9 14.91 47.01 24.76
CA LEU A 9 16.23 47.18 25.44
C LEU A 9 16.68 45.77 25.92
N LEU A 10 17.71 45.13 25.34
CA LEU A 10 19.17 45.24 25.56
C LEU A 10 19.72 44.43 26.75
N GLY A 11 20.78 43.64 26.52
CA GLY A 11 21.58 43.09 27.63
C GLY A 11 22.62 41.99 27.32
N ALA A 12 23.77 42.40 26.76
CA ALA A 12 25.13 41.85 26.97
C ALA A 12 25.70 40.67 26.16
N LEU A 13 26.84 41.00 25.53
CA LEU A 13 27.83 40.23 24.75
C LEU A 13 28.90 39.54 25.64
N ALA A 14 29.51 38.45 25.13
CA ALA A 14 30.98 38.27 24.95
C ALA A 14 31.25 36.87 24.33
N LEU A 15 31.55 36.72 23.03
CA LEU A 15 32.87 36.75 22.35
C LEU A 15 33.89 35.69 22.82
N ALA A 16 34.11 34.61 22.03
CA ALA A 16 35.37 34.38 21.27
C ALA A 16 35.47 32.99 20.57
N ARG A 17 35.48 33.05 19.23
CA ARG A 17 36.35 32.36 18.24
C ARG A 17 36.51 30.81 18.20
N GLY A 18 36.13 30.22 17.06
CA GLY A 18 36.74 28.99 16.48
C GLY A 18 35.84 28.25 15.46
N ARG A 19 36.15 28.32 14.16
CA ARG A 19 35.54 27.52 13.04
C ARG A 19 35.96 26.03 13.12
N PRO A 20 35.49 25.08 12.27
CA PRO A 20 34.26 24.96 11.46
C PRO A 20 33.45 23.66 11.79
N LEU A 21 32.30 23.53 11.14
CA LEU A 21 31.34 22.41 11.17
C LEU A 21 31.96 21.03 10.83
N ARG A 22 31.68 20.02 11.66
CA ARG A 22 31.68 18.59 11.29
C ARG A 22 30.69 17.83 12.20
N GLU A 23 29.96 16.91 11.59
CA GLU A 23 28.87 16.10 12.13
C GLU A 23 29.22 15.29 13.37
N THR A 24 28.21 14.97 14.19
CA THR A 24 28.07 13.68 14.89
C THR A 24 26.61 13.54 15.36
N ALA A 25 25.86 12.64 14.73
CA ALA A 25 24.53 12.24 15.17
C ALA A 25 24.66 11.30 16.38
N ASN A 26 24.23 11.76 17.55
CA ASN A 26 24.13 10.92 18.76
C ASN A 26 22.79 10.16 18.76
N SER A 27 22.86 8.84 18.65
CA SER A 27 21.78 7.89 18.91
C SER A 27 21.58 7.69 20.43
N THR A 28 20.34 7.55 20.90
CA THR A 28 20.08 7.02 22.25
C THR A 28 18.93 6.00 22.25
N LYS A 29 19.28 4.84 22.83
CA LYS A 29 18.52 3.61 23.05
C LYS A 29 17.23 3.81 23.86
N THR A 30 16.22 2.98 23.61
CA THR A 30 15.26 2.57 24.65
C THR A 30 14.91 1.08 24.50
N ALA A 31 15.41 0.29 25.44
CA ALA A 31 15.04 -1.11 25.64
C ALA A 31 13.64 -1.17 26.28
N VAL A 32 12.73 -1.96 25.69
CA VAL A 32 11.43 -2.25 26.31
C VAL A 32 11.62 -3.42 27.27
N SER A 33 11.67 -3.11 28.57
CA SER A 33 11.42 -4.07 29.64
C SER A 33 9.94 -3.99 30.00
N GLY A 34 9.18 -5.00 29.59
CA GLY A 34 7.79 -5.19 29.99
C GLY A 34 7.67 -6.52 30.74
N THR A 35 7.19 -6.46 31.98
CA THR A 35 6.75 -7.62 32.75
C THR A 35 5.77 -8.49 31.94
N PRO A 36 5.71 -9.82 32.17
CA PRO A 36 4.85 -10.71 31.40
C PRO A 36 3.38 -10.41 31.71
N GLY A 37 2.74 -9.63 30.84
CA GLY A 37 1.30 -9.39 30.88
C GLY A 37 0.52 -10.64 30.51
N THR A 38 -0.63 -10.84 31.14
CA THR A 38 -1.55 -11.99 30.97
C THR A 38 -2.38 -11.94 29.67
N GLY A 39 -1.88 -11.30 28.61
CA GLY A 39 -2.54 -11.22 27.30
C GLY A 39 -1.93 -12.18 26.28
N ASP A 40 -2.60 -12.35 25.13
CA ASP A 40 -2.24 -13.27 24.03
C ASP A 40 -0.82 -13.08 23.42
N CYS A 41 -0.06 -12.09 23.89
CA CYS A 41 1.35 -11.91 23.59
C CYS A 41 2.15 -11.62 24.87
N ALA A 42 2.73 -12.65 25.48
CA ALA A 42 3.64 -12.49 26.61
C ALA A 42 5.09 -12.50 26.10
N TRP A 43 5.80 -11.37 26.28
CA TRP A 43 7.25 -11.32 26.09
C TRP A 43 7.91 -12.14 27.20
N LYS A 44 8.71 -13.13 26.83
CA LYS A 44 9.65 -13.76 27.75
C LYS A 44 11.04 -13.32 27.34
N ARG A 45 11.63 -12.42 28.12
CA ARG A 45 13.05 -12.14 28.00
C ARG A 45 13.78 -13.40 28.48
N ALA A 46 14.48 -14.08 27.57
CA ALA A 46 15.10 -15.36 27.85
C ALA A 46 16.59 -15.12 28.08
N TRP A 47 16.99 -14.91 29.33
CA TRP A 47 18.40 -14.93 29.69
C TRP A 47 18.61 -15.95 30.79
N THR A 48 19.41 -16.97 30.49
CA THR A 48 20.25 -17.60 31.51
C THR A 48 21.46 -18.20 30.82
N ALA A 49 22.65 -17.74 31.20
CA ALA A 49 23.94 -18.30 30.84
C ALA A 49 24.53 -19.04 32.05
N LYS A 50 25.11 -20.21 31.83
CA LYS A 50 26.01 -20.87 32.78
C LYS A 50 27.35 -21.09 32.08
N LEU A 51 28.41 -20.79 32.81
CA LEU A 51 29.76 -20.56 32.30
C LEU A 51 30.66 -21.74 32.61
N ASP A 52 31.19 -22.39 31.58
CA ASP A 52 32.32 -23.31 31.71
C ASP A 52 33.42 -22.85 30.75
N ALA A 53 34.60 -22.54 31.29
CA ALA A 53 35.76 -22.12 30.53
C ALA A 53 36.56 -23.36 30.11
N PHE A 54 36.85 -23.47 28.81
CA PHE A 54 37.86 -24.40 28.30
C PHE A 54 38.80 -23.61 27.38
N GLU A 55 40.07 -23.53 27.76
CA GLU A 55 41.14 -23.17 26.82
C GLU A 55 41.54 -24.45 26.11
N THR A 56 41.28 -24.54 24.80
CA THR A 56 41.91 -25.57 23.97
C THR A 56 43.17 -24.98 23.35
N SER A 57 44.33 -25.46 23.82
CA SER A 57 45.63 -25.16 23.23
C SER A 57 45.65 -25.57 21.76
N ASP A 58 46.24 -24.70 20.93
CA ASP A 58 46.57 -24.84 19.48
C ASP A 58 45.57 -24.30 18.44
N ALA A 59 44.45 -23.74 18.87
CA ALA A 59 43.73 -22.67 18.17
C ALA A 59 42.91 -21.95 19.24
N ALA A 60 43.27 -20.72 19.60
CA ALA A 60 42.75 -20.05 20.79
C ALA A 60 41.26 -19.69 20.63
N THR A 61 40.38 -20.66 20.85
CA THR A 61 38.93 -20.43 20.93
C THR A 61 38.61 -20.08 22.38
N ALA A 62 38.40 -18.80 22.67
CA ALA A 62 38.07 -18.33 24.00
C ALA A 62 36.55 -18.41 24.23
N HIS A 63 36.11 -19.29 25.13
CA HIS A 63 34.73 -19.29 25.59
C HIS A 63 34.54 -18.14 26.59
N VAL A 64 33.77 -17.12 26.22
CA VAL A 64 33.68 -15.88 27.01
C VAL A 64 32.43 -15.86 27.90
N SER A 65 32.60 -15.32 29.10
CA SER A 65 31.55 -15.24 30.12
C SER A 65 30.68 -13.99 30.02
N ALA A 66 29.35 -14.17 30.12
CA ALA A 66 28.36 -13.10 30.15
C ALA A 66 27.92 -12.76 31.58
N THR A 67 27.74 -11.47 31.86
CA THR A 67 26.92 -11.00 32.98
C THR A 67 25.48 -10.73 32.49
N PRO A 68 24.49 -10.59 33.39
CA PRO A 68 23.08 -10.44 33.00
C PRO A 68 22.74 -9.18 32.18
N ASP A 69 23.63 -8.20 32.13
CA ASP A 69 23.36 -6.87 31.55
C ASP A 69 23.90 -6.70 30.11
N ALA A 70 24.91 -7.49 29.71
CA ALA A 70 25.42 -7.64 28.35
C ALA A 70 26.46 -8.77 28.29
N LEU A 71 26.50 -9.52 27.18
CA LEU A 71 27.65 -10.39 26.86
C LEU A 71 28.57 -9.67 25.88
N THR A 72 29.86 -9.59 26.21
CA THR A 72 30.91 -9.14 25.29
C THR A 72 31.74 -10.35 24.84
N LEU A 73 31.72 -10.68 23.56
CA LEU A 73 32.64 -11.66 22.95
C LEU A 73 33.87 -10.91 22.44
N SER A 74 35.07 -11.26 22.92
CA SER A 74 36.33 -10.67 22.48
C SER A 74 37.20 -11.68 21.73
N ALA A 75 37.88 -11.22 20.68
CA ALA A 75 38.92 -11.98 19.99
C ALA A 75 40.22 -11.14 20.00
N THR A 76 41.31 -11.72 20.49
CA THR A 76 42.61 -11.04 20.63
C THR A 76 43.71 -11.96 20.08
N THR A 77 44.60 -11.46 19.22
CA THR A 77 45.76 -12.23 18.76
C THR A 77 47.05 -11.51 19.16
N MET A 78 48.00 -12.17 19.83
CA MET A 78 49.34 -11.60 20.10
C MET A 78 50.46 -12.15 19.21
N ASP A 79 50.21 -13.24 18.45
CA ASP A 79 51.31 -14.13 17.99
C ASP A 79 51.05 -14.80 16.62
N GLY A 80 49.93 -14.47 15.96
CA GLY A 80 49.53 -15.12 14.69
C GLY A 80 48.66 -16.37 14.83
N ALA A 81 48.12 -16.67 16.02
CA ALA A 81 47.07 -17.68 16.19
C ALA A 81 45.67 -17.05 16.08
N VAL A 82 44.75 -17.70 15.37
CA VAL A 82 43.36 -17.26 15.18
C VAL A 82 42.61 -17.29 16.51
N ALA A 83 42.17 -16.13 17.00
CA ALA A 83 41.29 -16.05 18.15
C ALA A 83 39.82 -15.99 17.71
N SER A 84 39.00 -16.89 18.26
CA SER A 84 37.54 -16.87 18.06
C SER A 84 36.84 -17.04 19.41
N GLY A 85 35.66 -16.46 19.59
CA GLY A 85 34.88 -16.59 20.81
C GLY A 85 33.41 -16.80 20.54
N TRP A 86 32.74 -17.59 21.37
CA TRP A 86 31.31 -17.86 21.21
C TRP A 86 30.57 -18.05 22.53
N ALA A 87 29.25 -17.83 22.49
CA ALA A 87 28.32 -18.12 23.58
C ALA A 87 27.11 -18.90 23.08
N THR A 88 26.67 -19.86 23.87
CA THR A 88 25.48 -20.67 23.58
C THR A 88 24.39 -20.43 24.62
N TYR A 89 23.19 -20.14 24.13
CA TYR A 89 22.01 -19.87 24.92
C TYR A 89 21.00 -21.00 24.72
N PRO A 90 20.67 -21.79 25.76
CA PRO A 90 19.66 -22.83 25.63
C PRO A 90 18.28 -22.20 25.44
N VAL A 91 17.52 -22.70 24.47
CA VAL A 91 16.12 -22.35 24.25
C VAL A 91 15.27 -23.38 25.00
N PRO A 92 14.50 -23.00 26.04
CA PRO A 92 13.75 -23.96 26.84
C PRO A 92 12.77 -24.77 25.98
N ARG A 93 12.83 -26.10 26.11
CA ARG A 93 12.06 -27.06 25.30
C ARG A 93 10.55 -26.80 25.31
N ASP A 94 10.00 -26.37 26.44
CA ASP A 94 8.57 -26.12 26.61
C ASP A 94 8.10 -24.77 26.03
N ASN A 95 9.04 -23.96 25.50
CA ASN A 95 8.79 -22.59 25.04
C ASN A 95 9.07 -22.37 23.55
N ILE A 96 9.32 -23.41 22.73
CA ILE A 96 9.30 -23.23 21.27
C ILE A 96 7.86 -23.44 20.78
N PRO A 97 7.11 -22.36 20.55
CA PRO A 97 5.75 -22.45 20.03
C PRO A 97 5.74 -22.99 18.59
N MET A 98 4.58 -23.48 18.13
CA MET A 98 4.39 -23.79 16.71
C MET A 98 4.60 -22.56 15.81
N SER A 99 4.37 -21.37 16.36
CA SER A 99 4.59 -20.08 15.72
C SER A 99 5.24 -19.10 16.69
N GLY A 100 6.31 -18.42 16.28
CA GLY A 100 7.08 -17.58 17.19
C GLY A 100 8.04 -16.62 16.52
N LYS A 101 8.69 -15.79 17.36
CA LYS A 101 9.74 -14.85 16.97
C LYS A 101 10.94 -14.99 17.91
N LEU A 102 12.15 -15.05 17.37
CA LEU A 102 13.41 -14.90 18.07
C LEU A 102 14.06 -13.60 17.61
N VAL A 103 14.57 -12.79 18.55
CA VAL A 103 15.31 -11.56 18.26
C VAL A 103 16.65 -11.60 19.01
N VAL A 104 17.73 -11.31 18.31
CA VAL A 104 19.10 -11.15 18.85
C VAL A 104 19.58 -9.76 18.46
N GLN A 105 19.77 -8.87 19.43
CA GLN A 105 20.33 -7.53 19.20
C GLN A 105 21.80 -7.52 19.57
N ALA A 106 22.68 -7.16 18.64
CA ALA A 106 24.11 -7.12 18.88
C ALA A 106 24.77 -5.86 18.31
N THR A 107 25.80 -5.40 19.01
CA THR A 107 26.70 -4.32 18.61
C THR A 107 28.00 -4.92 18.08
N LEU A 108 28.43 -4.53 16.89
CA LEU A 108 29.60 -5.05 16.18
C LEU A 108 30.73 -4.01 16.16
N ALA A 109 31.96 -4.40 16.48
CA ALA A 109 33.12 -3.51 16.35
C ALA A 109 33.52 -3.28 14.88
N LYS A 110 33.77 -2.02 14.51
CA LYS A 110 34.17 -1.58 13.16
C LYS A 110 35.62 -1.90 12.82
N GLY A 111 35.88 -2.27 11.55
CA GLY A 111 37.19 -2.08 10.90
C GLY A 111 38.19 -3.25 10.89
N LEU A 112 37.86 -4.43 11.44
CA LEU A 112 38.90 -5.36 11.94
C LEU A 112 38.98 -6.73 11.27
N GLY A 113 38.26 -6.97 10.17
CA GLY A 113 38.35 -8.25 9.44
C GLY A 113 37.77 -9.47 10.18
N LEU A 114 36.72 -9.26 10.98
CA LEU A 114 36.08 -10.33 11.76
C LEU A 114 34.80 -10.85 11.10
N ARG A 115 34.29 -11.97 11.62
CA ARG A 115 33.15 -12.71 11.12
C ARG A 115 32.17 -12.96 12.28
N PRO A 116 31.21 -12.06 12.51
CA PRO A 116 30.13 -12.30 13.46
C PRO A 116 29.18 -13.36 12.89
N THR A 117 28.78 -14.32 13.72
CA THR A 117 27.91 -15.41 13.32
C THR A 117 26.83 -15.67 14.37
N VAL A 118 25.56 -15.71 13.96
CA VAL A 118 24.45 -16.15 14.80
C VAL A 118 23.90 -17.46 14.25
N LYS A 119 23.84 -18.48 15.08
CA LYS A 119 23.35 -19.82 14.73
C LYS A 119 22.14 -20.18 15.56
N LEU A 120 21.09 -20.68 14.92
CA LEU A 120 20.03 -21.42 15.59
C LEU A 120 20.26 -22.91 15.33
N VAL A 121 20.55 -23.63 16.40
CA VAL A 121 20.98 -25.03 16.34
C VAL A 121 19.90 -25.92 16.93
N LYS A 122 19.56 -26.98 16.19
CA LYS A 122 18.81 -28.10 16.71
C LYS A 122 19.73 -29.31 16.78
N SER A 123 19.96 -29.83 17.97
CA SER A 123 20.83 -30.97 18.22
C SER A 123 20.10 -32.08 18.95
N LYS A 124 20.62 -33.30 18.83
CA LYS A 124 20.19 -34.47 19.60
C LYS A 124 21.44 -35.24 20.03
N ASP A 125 21.58 -35.51 21.31
CA ASP A 125 22.72 -36.24 21.90
C ASP A 125 24.08 -35.61 21.54
N GLY A 126 24.15 -34.27 21.53
CA GLY A 126 25.36 -33.52 21.17
C GLY A 126 25.66 -33.44 19.66
N ILE A 127 24.91 -34.16 18.82
CA ILE A 127 25.07 -34.12 17.37
C ILE A 127 24.15 -33.04 16.80
N HIS A 128 24.73 -32.04 16.12
CA HIS A 128 23.97 -31.04 15.37
C HIS A 128 23.19 -31.74 14.25
N ARG A 129 21.88 -31.49 14.16
CA ARG A 129 20.98 -32.14 13.20
C ARG A 129 20.48 -31.17 12.14
N GLU A 130 20.25 -29.93 12.51
CA GLU A 130 19.87 -28.86 11.60
C GLU A 130 20.49 -27.56 12.14
N VAL A 131 21.08 -26.74 11.26
CA VAL A 131 21.74 -25.48 11.65
C VAL A 131 21.31 -24.38 10.69
N VAL A 132 20.74 -23.31 11.24
CA VAL A 132 20.54 -22.08 10.49
C VAL A 132 21.58 -21.07 10.94
N VAL A 133 22.41 -20.60 10.00
CA VAL A 133 23.57 -19.75 10.27
C VAL A 133 23.39 -18.43 9.54
N LEU A 134 23.46 -17.32 10.26
CA LEU A 134 23.71 -16.00 9.67
C LEU A 134 25.17 -15.65 9.96
N SER A 135 25.96 -15.35 8.94
CA SER A 135 27.39 -15.06 9.10
C SER A 135 27.81 -13.79 8.36
N GLY A 136 28.86 -13.13 8.85
CA GLY A 136 29.53 -12.01 8.18
C GLY A 136 30.86 -12.36 7.54
N VAL A 137 31.35 -11.49 6.65
CA VAL A 137 32.73 -11.47 6.16
C VAL A 137 33.18 -10.02 6.21
N GLY A 138 34.22 -9.75 7.01
CA GLY A 138 34.68 -8.40 7.29
C GLY A 138 33.70 -7.60 8.17
N GLU A 139 33.60 -6.30 7.94
CA GLU A 139 32.90 -5.36 8.84
C GLU A 139 31.38 -5.57 8.98
N GLN A 140 30.78 -6.51 8.24
CA GLN A 140 29.33 -6.59 8.06
C GLN A 140 28.84 -8.05 7.96
N PRO A 141 27.63 -8.36 8.46
CA PRO A 141 26.97 -9.61 8.13
C PRO A 141 26.73 -9.63 6.61
N ASP A 142 27.24 -10.66 5.92
CA ASP A 142 27.42 -10.66 4.48
C ASP A 142 26.66 -11.82 3.82
N GLY A 143 26.12 -12.77 4.60
CA GLY A 143 25.15 -13.73 4.10
C GLY A 143 24.51 -14.70 5.11
N LEU A 144 23.34 -15.22 4.72
CA LEU A 144 22.61 -16.28 5.43
C LEU A 144 22.93 -17.63 4.79
N GLN A 145 23.41 -18.58 5.60
CA GLN A 145 23.68 -19.97 5.22
C GLN A 145 22.76 -20.93 5.98
N ILE A 146 22.00 -21.73 5.25
CA ILE A 146 21.26 -22.84 5.84
C ILE A 146 22.07 -24.11 5.59
N ARG A 147 22.49 -24.80 6.66
CA ARG A 147 23.31 -26.01 6.57
C ARG A 147 22.64 -27.19 7.26
N TRP A 148 22.73 -28.32 6.59
CA TRP A 148 22.38 -29.62 7.14
C TRP A 148 23.68 -30.38 7.41
N PRO A 149 23.77 -31.18 8.48
CA PRO A 149 24.96 -31.99 8.79
C PRO A 149 25.34 -32.99 7.69
N HIS A 150 24.45 -33.21 6.72
CA HIS A 150 24.64 -34.14 5.60
C HIS A 150 24.33 -33.53 4.22
N ALA A 151 24.05 -32.24 4.11
CA ALA A 151 23.85 -31.61 2.80
C ALA A 151 25.19 -31.22 2.19
N THR A 152 25.41 -31.64 0.94
CA THR A 152 26.58 -31.27 0.14
C THR A 152 26.50 -29.85 -0.43
N SER A 153 25.34 -29.19 -0.34
CA SER A 153 25.13 -27.81 -0.78
C SER A 153 24.66 -26.91 0.37
N SER A 154 25.31 -25.75 0.52
CA SER A 154 24.83 -24.64 1.35
C SER A 154 24.32 -23.54 0.43
N ASN A 155 23.05 -23.17 0.52
CA ASN A 155 22.57 -21.95 -0.11
C ASN A 155 23.07 -20.77 0.73
N THR A 156 23.94 -19.94 0.15
CA THR A 156 24.41 -18.70 0.77
C THR A 156 23.74 -17.53 0.06
N LEU A 157 22.98 -16.74 0.81
CA LEU A 157 22.32 -15.54 0.30
C LEU A 157 23.07 -14.31 0.81
N HIS A 158 23.65 -13.49 -0.09
CA HIS A 158 24.53 -12.38 0.33
C HIS A 158 23.76 -11.12 0.74
N MET A 159 24.08 -10.52 1.89
CA MET A 159 23.39 -9.32 2.41
C MET A 159 23.67 -8.06 1.59
N LYS A 160 24.90 -7.90 1.07
CA LYS A 160 25.26 -6.81 0.14
C LYS A 160 24.52 -6.87 -1.20
N ALA A 161 23.88 -7.99 -1.52
CA ALA A 161 23.06 -8.11 -2.72
C ALA A 161 21.67 -7.45 -2.55
N PHE A 162 21.37 -6.87 -1.38
CA PHE A 162 20.07 -6.27 -1.06
C PHE A 162 20.21 -4.80 -0.64
N PRO A 163 19.57 -3.86 -1.35
CA PRO A 163 19.81 -2.43 -1.18
C PRO A 163 18.90 -1.74 -0.15
N CYS A 164 18.17 -2.48 0.70
CA CYS A 164 17.37 -1.89 1.80
C CYS A 164 18.19 -1.56 3.05
N ILE A 165 19.48 -1.86 3.04
CA ILE A 165 20.37 -1.60 4.16
C ILE A 165 21.33 -0.52 3.70
N ASP A 166 20.94 0.73 3.94
CA ASP A 166 21.67 1.91 3.44
C ASP A 166 23.06 2.05 4.07
N ASP A 167 23.24 1.52 5.29
CA ASP A 167 24.51 1.55 5.99
C ASP A 167 24.68 0.36 6.94
N LEU A 168 25.38 -0.67 6.47
CA LEU A 168 25.81 -1.80 7.30
C LEU A 168 26.98 -1.44 8.25
N THR A 169 27.44 -0.18 8.27
CA THR A 169 28.48 0.33 9.19
C THR A 169 27.90 0.88 10.50
N LEU A 170 26.59 0.72 10.75
CA LEU A 170 26.03 1.02 12.05
C LEU A 170 26.65 0.12 13.13
N ASP A 171 26.87 0.66 14.32
CA ASP A 171 27.51 -0.11 15.40
C ASP A 171 26.57 -1.20 15.95
N SER A 172 25.26 -1.17 15.69
CA SER A 172 24.27 -2.07 16.30
C SER A 172 23.22 -2.57 15.32
N HIS A 173 22.94 -3.87 15.36
CA HIS A 173 22.01 -4.58 14.48
C HIS A 173 21.07 -5.53 15.25
N ALA A 174 19.86 -5.71 14.74
CA ALA A 174 18.84 -6.61 15.28
C ALA A 174 18.58 -7.78 14.31
N PHE A 175 19.05 -8.97 14.65
CA PHE A 175 18.83 -10.20 13.91
C PHE A 175 17.55 -10.87 14.38
N GLN A 176 16.64 -11.22 13.47
CA GLN A 176 15.33 -11.74 13.83
C GLN A 176 14.92 -12.94 12.99
N VAL A 177 14.16 -13.82 13.61
CA VAL A 177 13.61 -15.02 12.99
C VAL A 177 12.16 -15.13 13.39
N THR A 178 11.26 -15.35 12.44
CA THR A 178 9.87 -15.72 12.74
C THR A 178 9.52 -17.04 12.09
N TRP A 179 8.59 -17.78 12.69
CA TRP A 179 8.06 -19.01 12.12
C TRP A 179 6.57 -19.17 12.42
N ASP A 180 5.88 -19.90 11.56
CA ASP A 180 4.50 -20.35 11.73
C ASP A 180 4.32 -21.80 11.23
N ASP A 181 3.09 -22.27 11.03
CA ASP A 181 2.80 -23.63 10.58
C ASP A 181 3.22 -23.94 9.15
N GLY A 182 3.41 -22.92 8.31
CA GLY A 182 3.82 -23.09 6.91
C GLY A 182 5.22 -22.57 6.62
N TRP A 183 5.71 -21.58 7.36
CA TRP A 183 6.82 -20.74 6.90
C TRP A 183 7.80 -20.35 8.00
N PHE A 184 9.00 -20.01 7.54
CA PHE A 184 10.12 -19.55 8.32
C PHE A 184 10.70 -18.31 7.64
N ARG A 185 10.90 -17.23 8.39
CA ARG A 185 11.30 -15.93 7.85
C ARG A 185 12.43 -15.31 8.63
N TRP A 186 13.43 -14.77 7.94
CA TRP A 186 14.58 -14.07 8.54
C TRP A 186 14.48 -12.58 8.36
N PHE A 187 15.02 -11.85 9.33
CA PHE A 187 15.12 -10.40 9.31
C PHE A 187 16.46 -9.94 9.90
N VAL A 188 16.97 -8.80 9.43
CA VAL A 188 18.02 -8.02 10.08
C VAL A 188 17.57 -6.57 10.00
N ASP A 189 17.55 -5.88 11.13
CA ASP A 189 17.04 -4.51 11.26
C ASP A 189 15.63 -4.34 10.64
N ASP A 190 14.76 -5.33 10.87
CA ASP A 190 13.38 -5.40 10.35
C ASP A 190 13.25 -5.51 8.81
N VAL A 191 14.36 -5.65 8.09
CA VAL A 191 14.38 -5.98 6.65
C VAL A 191 14.26 -7.50 6.48
N PHE A 192 13.36 -7.98 5.64
CA PHE A 192 12.99 -9.39 5.45
C PHE A 192 13.97 -10.21 4.58
N TYR A 193 14.99 -10.84 5.11
CA TYR A 193 16.02 -11.49 4.26
C TYR A 193 15.53 -12.65 3.41
N LEU A 194 14.64 -13.48 3.95
CA LEU A 194 14.28 -14.75 3.32
C LEU A 194 13.02 -15.32 3.94
N GLU A 195 12.16 -15.91 3.12
CA GLU A 195 11.08 -16.82 3.53
C GLU A 195 11.35 -18.20 2.93
N GLN A 196 11.16 -19.23 3.75
CA GLN A 196 11.20 -20.62 3.31
C GLN A 196 10.08 -21.40 3.96
N HIS A 197 9.60 -22.43 3.28
CA HIS A 197 8.63 -23.34 3.85
C HIS A 197 9.21 -23.99 5.11
N ARG A 198 8.40 -24.12 6.16
CA ARG A 198 8.80 -24.74 7.43
C ARG A 198 9.33 -26.15 7.15
N THR A 199 10.56 -26.39 7.60
CA THR A 199 11.22 -27.70 7.55
C THR A 199 10.98 -28.46 8.87
N SER A 200 11.51 -29.69 8.97
CA SER A 200 11.49 -30.49 10.21
C SER A 200 12.10 -29.79 11.43
N PHE A 201 12.80 -28.66 11.26
CA PHE A 201 13.46 -27.89 12.31
C PHE A 201 12.57 -27.65 13.53
N PHE A 202 11.38 -27.09 13.33
CA PHE A 202 10.42 -26.79 14.40
C PHE A 202 9.34 -27.88 14.56
N ALA A 203 9.48 -29.04 13.92
CA ALA A 203 8.59 -30.16 14.20
C ALA A 203 8.81 -30.64 15.64
N MET A 204 7.76 -30.67 16.45
CA MET A 204 7.83 -31.14 17.84
C MET A 204 8.22 -32.62 17.88
N THR A 205 9.51 -32.89 18.02
CA THR A 205 10.06 -34.24 18.17
C THR A 205 10.76 -34.35 19.51
N ALA A 206 10.46 -35.40 20.26
CA ALA A 206 11.06 -35.61 21.57
C ALA A 206 12.57 -35.90 21.46
N GLY A 207 13.36 -35.36 22.40
CA GLY A 207 14.79 -35.64 22.51
C GLY A 207 15.72 -34.69 21.76
N TYR A 208 15.23 -33.53 21.30
CA TYR A 208 16.07 -32.49 20.69
C TYR A 208 16.25 -31.29 21.63
N THR A 209 17.46 -30.73 21.62
CA THR A 209 17.84 -29.47 22.28
C THR A 209 17.99 -28.36 21.26
N TYR A 210 17.44 -27.20 21.57
CA TYR A 210 17.55 -26.01 20.73
C TYR A 210 18.43 -24.99 21.41
N THR A 211 19.38 -24.42 20.67
CA THR A 211 20.28 -23.41 21.20
C THR A 211 20.50 -22.28 20.20
N VAL A 212 20.70 -21.07 20.72
CA VAL A 212 21.21 -19.94 19.95
C VAL A 212 22.70 -19.84 20.24
N GLN A 213 23.55 -19.93 19.21
CA GLN A 213 24.99 -19.71 19.34
C GLN A 213 25.35 -18.38 18.70
N VAL A 214 26.10 -17.54 19.40
CA VAL A 214 26.65 -16.30 18.87
C VAL A 214 28.16 -16.44 18.89
N GLU A 215 28.80 -16.23 17.74
CA GLU A 215 30.24 -16.44 17.55
C GLU A 215 30.88 -15.22 16.90
N LEU A 216 32.13 -14.96 17.25
CA LEU A 216 33.00 -13.97 16.65
C LEU A 216 34.30 -14.68 16.27
N ALA A 217 34.62 -14.75 14.98
CA ALA A 217 35.86 -15.35 14.47
C ALA A 217 36.61 -14.39 13.55
N TYR A 218 37.89 -14.63 13.29
CA TYR A 218 38.66 -13.85 12.31
C TYR A 218 38.46 -14.38 10.89
N ASP A 219 38.39 -13.49 9.89
CA ASP A 219 38.37 -13.90 8.48
C ASP A 219 39.78 -14.30 8.02
N THR A 220 39.98 -15.60 7.82
CA THR A 220 41.26 -16.16 7.38
C THR A 220 41.61 -15.84 5.93
N ASN A 221 40.70 -15.24 5.16
CA ASN A 221 40.93 -14.86 3.76
C ASN A 221 41.38 -13.39 3.59
N ALA A 222 41.47 -12.60 4.67
CA ALA A 222 41.91 -11.22 4.61
C ALA A 222 43.44 -11.14 4.41
N THR A 223 43.89 -10.60 3.27
CA THR A 223 45.31 -10.64 2.85
C THR A 223 46.26 -9.69 3.60
N SER A 224 45.80 -8.94 4.60
CA SER A 224 46.65 -8.02 5.39
C SER A 224 46.44 -8.19 6.89
N HIS A 225 47.00 -9.25 7.47
CA HIS A 225 47.16 -9.39 8.91
C HIS A 225 48.45 -8.69 9.35
N SER A 226 48.52 -7.37 9.22
CA SER A 226 49.63 -6.61 9.81
C SER A 226 49.39 -6.48 11.31
N ASN A 227 50.39 -6.90 12.11
CA ASN A 227 50.52 -6.88 13.57
C ASN A 227 49.90 -5.67 14.30
N VAL A 228 48.57 -5.63 14.36
CA VAL A 228 47.84 -4.69 15.21
C VAL A 228 47.03 -5.57 16.14
N THR A 229 47.40 -5.56 17.41
CA THR A 229 46.52 -6.02 18.49
C THR A 229 45.27 -5.17 18.37
N ILE A 230 44.20 -5.75 17.81
CA ILE A 230 42.92 -5.05 17.83
C ILE A 230 41.99 -5.77 18.78
N ASP A 231 41.67 -5.09 19.88
CA ASP A 231 40.61 -5.48 20.80
C ASP A 231 39.28 -5.33 20.10
N ALA A 232 38.87 -6.40 19.43
CA ALA A 232 37.59 -6.45 18.79
C ALA A 232 36.56 -7.11 19.68
N SER A 233 35.37 -6.51 19.73
CA SER A 233 34.28 -7.00 20.54
C SER A 233 32.96 -7.04 19.80
N MET A 234 32.15 -8.04 20.12
CA MET A 234 30.73 -8.11 19.78
C MET A 234 29.94 -8.09 21.08
N VAL A 235 29.04 -7.11 21.25
CA VAL A 235 28.22 -6.98 22.45
C VAL A 235 26.79 -7.42 22.15
N VAL A 236 26.32 -8.49 22.77
CA VAL A 236 24.92 -8.91 22.68
C VAL A 236 24.11 -8.20 23.75
N SER A 237 23.13 -7.42 23.31
CA SER A 237 22.31 -6.53 24.16
C SER A 237 20.92 -7.07 24.48
N ASP A 238 20.33 -7.92 23.62
CA ASP A 238 19.07 -8.63 23.92
C ASP A 238 18.96 -9.97 23.17
N ILE A 239 18.39 -10.98 23.82
CA ILE A 239 17.91 -12.24 23.23
C ILE A 239 16.47 -12.48 23.73
N GLY A 240 15.51 -12.39 22.81
CA GLY A 240 14.08 -12.50 23.11
C GLY A 240 13.39 -13.62 22.33
N LEU A 241 12.58 -14.43 23.01
CA LEU A 241 11.74 -15.48 22.41
C LEU A 241 10.25 -15.22 22.68
N TYR A 242 9.43 -15.30 21.64
CA TYR A 242 8.00 -14.97 21.71
C TYR A 242 7.11 -16.03 21.05
N LYS A 243 5.94 -16.27 21.66
CA LYS A 243 4.84 -17.10 21.14
C LYS A 243 3.84 -16.28 20.34
N GLN A 244 3.86 -16.42 19.02
CA GLN A 244 2.86 -15.83 18.12
C GLN A 244 1.58 -16.65 18.16
N THR A 245 0.55 -16.21 18.87
CA THR A 245 -0.77 -16.88 18.91
C THR A 245 -1.70 -16.47 17.76
N SER A 246 -1.35 -15.43 17.00
CA SER A 246 -2.14 -14.91 15.89
C SER A 246 -1.25 -14.38 14.75
N PRO A 247 -1.60 -14.66 13.46
CA PRO A 247 -0.92 -14.10 12.29
C PRO A 247 -1.00 -12.57 12.19
N ALA A 248 -1.94 -11.94 12.91
CA ALA A 248 -2.21 -10.50 12.83
C ALA A 248 -1.14 -9.61 13.46
N ARG A 249 -0.13 -10.18 14.14
CA ARG A 249 0.98 -9.44 14.76
C ARG A 249 2.34 -9.73 14.15
N THR A 250 2.41 -10.40 12.99
CA THR A 250 3.62 -10.38 12.18
C THR A 250 3.87 -8.93 11.80
N PRO A 251 4.99 -8.30 12.20
CA PRO A 251 5.28 -6.92 11.83
C PRO A 251 5.21 -6.76 10.30
N SER A 252 4.75 -5.60 9.82
CA SER A 252 4.95 -5.25 8.41
C SER A 252 6.46 -5.08 8.19
N THR A 253 7.05 -5.94 7.37
CA THR A 253 8.49 -5.98 7.14
C THR A 253 8.79 -5.62 5.70
N THR A 254 9.79 -4.77 5.48
CA THR A 254 10.27 -4.39 4.16
C THR A 254 10.99 -5.57 3.52
N ASN A 255 10.55 -6.02 2.35
CA ASN A 255 11.26 -7.07 1.62
C ASN A 255 12.56 -6.47 1.01
N PRO A 256 13.74 -7.08 1.16
CA PRO A 256 14.98 -6.64 0.54
C PRO A 256 14.98 -6.73 -0.99
N SER A 257 14.05 -7.47 -1.60
CA SER A 257 13.74 -7.33 -3.03
C SER A 257 12.94 -6.05 -3.37
N ASP A 258 12.36 -5.39 -2.37
CA ASP A 258 11.69 -4.06 -2.47
C ASP A 258 12.67 -2.89 -2.30
N CYS A 259 13.97 -3.05 -2.51
CA CYS A 259 14.85 -1.86 -2.60
C CYS A 259 15.61 -1.78 -3.92
N SER A 260 15.95 -2.90 -4.57
CA SER A 260 16.59 -2.84 -5.90
C SER A 260 15.62 -2.39 -6.96
N ASN A 261 14.32 -2.62 -6.72
CA ASN A 261 13.24 -2.26 -7.62
C ASN A 261 12.76 -0.81 -7.45
N TYR A 262 13.33 -0.06 -6.50
CA TYR A 262 12.95 1.35 -6.23
C TYR A 262 13.90 2.39 -6.82
N ILE A 263 14.95 1.95 -7.52
CA ILE A 263 15.58 2.75 -8.57
C ILE A 263 15.26 2.12 -9.93
N THR A 264 13.98 1.87 -10.18
CA THR A 264 13.48 1.92 -11.56
C THR A 264 12.41 2.98 -11.58
N ARG A 265 12.54 3.96 -12.50
CA ARG A 265 11.41 4.81 -12.93
C ARG A 265 10.16 3.94 -12.94
N ALA A 266 9.07 4.40 -12.31
CA ALA A 266 7.78 3.74 -12.45
C ALA A 266 7.56 3.48 -13.93
N ILE A 267 7.58 2.21 -14.35
CA ILE A 267 7.18 1.86 -15.71
C ILE A 267 5.67 2.03 -15.67
N LEU A 268 5.20 3.17 -16.13
CA LEU A 268 3.79 3.42 -16.31
C LEU A 268 3.28 2.47 -17.40
N PRO A 269 2.07 1.88 -17.24
CA PRO A 269 1.51 1.06 -18.28
C PRO A 269 1.25 1.90 -19.53
N THR A 270 1.28 1.27 -20.71
CA THR A 270 0.73 1.89 -21.91
C THR A 270 -0.78 1.85 -21.86
N VAL A 271 -1.45 2.95 -22.18
CA VAL A 271 -2.93 2.97 -22.27
C VAL A 271 -3.33 2.11 -23.46
N PRO A 272 -4.21 1.11 -23.29
CA PRO A 272 -4.80 0.38 -24.41
C PRO A 272 -5.40 1.38 -25.40
N GLN A 273 -5.09 1.25 -26.69
CA GLN A 273 -5.68 2.11 -27.73
C GLN A 273 -6.86 1.36 -28.34
N GLY A 274 -8.03 1.98 -28.34
CA GLY A 274 -9.22 1.40 -28.95
C GLY A 274 -9.56 1.99 -30.30
N SER A 275 -10.47 1.30 -31.01
CA SER A 275 -10.86 1.65 -32.37
C SER A 275 -11.80 2.87 -32.44
N LEU A 276 -12.41 3.30 -31.33
CA LEU A 276 -13.30 4.47 -31.29
C LEU A 276 -12.53 5.74 -30.93
N ARG A 277 -11.90 6.37 -31.93
CA ARG A 277 -11.12 7.61 -31.76
C ARG A 277 -10.04 7.51 -30.66
N GLY A 278 -9.47 6.33 -30.44
CA GLY A 278 -8.46 6.05 -29.41
C GLY A 278 -9.03 5.45 -28.12
N ALA A 279 -10.34 5.53 -27.89
CA ALA A 279 -11.03 4.86 -26.80
C ALA A 279 -11.51 3.45 -27.21
N LEU A 280 -11.61 2.54 -26.24
CA LEU A 280 -12.13 1.19 -26.44
C LEU A 280 -13.64 1.22 -26.74
N THR A 281 -14.07 0.53 -27.80
CA THR A 281 -15.49 0.19 -28.03
C THR A 281 -16.05 -0.68 -26.92
N PHE A 282 -17.37 -0.80 -26.81
CA PHE A 282 -18.04 -1.67 -25.84
C PHE A 282 -17.56 -3.12 -25.95
N SER A 283 -17.41 -3.65 -27.17
CA SER A 283 -16.87 -5.00 -27.38
C SER A 283 -15.42 -5.10 -26.91
N GLU A 284 -14.57 -4.12 -27.23
CA GLU A 284 -13.17 -4.11 -26.77
C GLU A 284 -13.08 -4.02 -25.24
N VAL A 285 -13.98 -3.30 -24.56
CA VAL A 285 -14.06 -3.28 -23.09
C VAL A 285 -14.46 -4.64 -22.53
N LEU A 286 -15.44 -5.32 -23.12
CA LEU A 286 -15.83 -6.67 -22.68
C LEU A 286 -14.70 -7.69 -22.88
N GLU A 287 -14.04 -7.65 -24.04
CA GLU A 287 -12.86 -8.47 -24.34
C GLU A 287 -11.71 -8.18 -23.37
N TYR A 288 -11.46 -6.90 -23.08
CA TYR A 288 -10.48 -6.47 -22.10
C TYR A 288 -10.76 -7.09 -20.72
N VAL A 289 -11.99 -6.94 -20.22
CA VAL A 289 -12.40 -7.50 -18.94
C VAL A 289 -12.21 -9.01 -18.95
N GLU A 290 -12.73 -9.73 -19.96
CA GLU A 290 -12.60 -11.19 -20.11
C GLU A 290 -11.14 -11.67 -20.16
N ALA A 291 -10.22 -10.86 -20.67
CA ALA A 291 -8.80 -11.17 -20.70
C ALA A 291 -8.08 -11.02 -19.35
N VAL A 292 -8.55 -10.16 -18.44
CA VAL A 292 -7.89 -9.90 -17.14
C VAL A 292 -7.61 -11.17 -16.32
N PRO A 293 -8.55 -12.12 -16.12
CA PRO A 293 -8.28 -13.39 -15.43
C PRO A 293 -7.08 -14.16 -15.98
N THR A 294 -6.88 -14.11 -17.29
CA THR A 294 -5.77 -14.82 -17.94
C THR A 294 -4.41 -14.21 -17.66
N ARG A 295 -4.36 -12.95 -17.20
CA ARG A 295 -3.14 -12.24 -16.79
C ARG A 295 -2.79 -12.52 -15.33
N LEU A 296 -3.77 -12.89 -14.50
CA LEU A 296 -3.58 -13.21 -13.08
C LEU A 296 -3.81 -14.69 -12.74
N ARG A 297 -3.55 -15.63 -13.68
CA ARG A 297 -3.88 -17.06 -13.52
C ARG A 297 -3.36 -17.72 -12.23
N SER A 298 -2.23 -17.26 -11.71
CA SER A 298 -1.65 -17.79 -10.47
C SER A 298 -2.38 -17.32 -9.20
N PHE A 299 -3.32 -16.38 -9.31
CA PHE A 299 -4.01 -15.74 -8.20
C PHE A 299 -5.53 -15.58 -8.47
N PRO A 300 -6.25 -16.69 -8.70
CA PRO A 300 -7.68 -16.65 -9.06
C PRO A 300 -8.57 -16.03 -7.97
N TYR A 301 -8.10 -16.02 -6.71
CA TYR A 301 -8.82 -15.39 -5.59
C TYR A 301 -8.70 -13.86 -5.57
N LEU A 302 -7.84 -13.28 -6.42
CA LEU A 302 -7.65 -11.83 -6.51
C LEU A 302 -8.57 -11.13 -7.51
N LEU A 303 -9.49 -11.87 -8.14
CA LEU A 303 -10.36 -11.32 -9.17
C LEU A 303 -11.72 -12.00 -9.21
N GLN A 304 -12.72 -11.25 -9.67
CA GLN A 304 -14.05 -11.78 -10.00
C GLN A 304 -14.65 -10.92 -11.11
N GLN A 305 -15.48 -11.54 -11.95
CA GLN A 305 -16.34 -10.82 -12.88
C GLN A 305 -17.78 -11.17 -12.55
N VAL A 306 -18.66 -10.18 -12.63
CA VAL A 306 -20.08 -10.36 -12.38
C VAL A 306 -20.88 -9.42 -13.27
N ASP A 307 -21.91 -9.95 -13.93
CA ASP A 307 -22.91 -9.13 -14.59
C ASP A 307 -23.91 -8.68 -13.52
N ILE A 308 -23.98 -7.38 -13.27
CA ILE A 308 -24.81 -6.80 -12.21
C ILE A 308 -26.23 -6.44 -12.67
N GLY A 309 -26.47 -6.55 -13.98
CA GLY A 309 -27.73 -6.22 -14.63
C GLY A 309 -27.58 -6.19 -16.14
N THR A 310 -28.64 -5.79 -16.82
CA THR A 310 -28.67 -5.60 -18.27
C THR A 310 -29.31 -4.27 -18.62
N SER A 311 -28.84 -3.63 -19.68
CA SER A 311 -29.41 -2.40 -20.22
C SER A 311 -30.74 -2.64 -20.94
N LEU A 312 -31.36 -1.56 -21.44
CA LEU A 312 -32.62 -1.60 -22.20
C LEU A 312 -32.52 -2.44 -23.48
N GLU A 313 -31.37 -2.43 -24.15
CA GLU A 313 -31.09 -3.24 -25.34
C GLU A 313 -30.40 -4.59 -24.99
N ALA A 314 -30.56 -5.04 -23.74
CA ALA A 314 -30.08 -6.33 -23.23
C ALA A 314 -28.55 -6.52 -23.29
N ARG A 315 -27.77 -5.44 -23.14
CA ARG A 315 -26.30 -5.53 -22.99
C ARG A 315 -25.93 -5.71 -21.51
N PRO A 316 -24.92 -6.55 -21.19
CA PRO A 316 -24.54 -6.78 -19.81
C PRO A 316 -23.86 -5.54 -19.20
N LEU A 317 -24.23 -5.21 -17.97
CA LEU A 317 -23.46 -4.30 -17.11
C LEU A 317 -22.46 -5.15 -16.33
N ARG A 318 -21.26 -5.31 -16.87
CA ARG A 318 -20.22 -6.19 -16.32
C ARG A 318 -19.29 -5.44 -15.37
N ALA A 319 -19.27 -5.86 -14.11
CA ALA A 319 -18.33 -5.38 -13.11
C ALA A 319 -17.12 -6.32 -12.99
N LEU A 320 -15.93 -5.73 -12.87
CA LEU A 320 -14.67 -6.40 -12.55
C LEU A 320 -14.29 -6.09 -11.10
N CYS A 321 -14.05 -7.12 -10.31
CA CYS A 321 -13.39 -7.00 -9.01
C CYS A 321 -11.91 -7.33 -9.13
N LEU A 322 -11.07 -6.52 -8.48
CA LEU A 322 -9.66 -6.80 -8.21
C LEU A 322 -9.35 -6.70 -6.70
N GLY A 323 -8.45 -7.55 -6.23
CA GLY A 323 -8.05 -7.65 -4.83
C GLY A 323 -8.79 -8.77 -4.11
N GLN A 324 -9.19 -8.60 -2.85
CA GLN A 324 -9.84 -9.67 -2.07
C GLN A 324 -11.30 -9.91 -2.48
N CYS A 325 -11.52 -10.43 -3.70
CA CYS A 325 -12.84 -10.60 -4.32
C CYS A 325 -13.63 -11.81 -3.80
N HIS A 326 -12.94 -12.78 -3.20
CA HIS A 326 -13.54 -13.99 -2.62
C HIS A 326 -13.29 -14.06 -1.10
N PRO A 327 -13.79 -13.10 -0.30
CA PRO A 327 -13.47 -13.04 1.11
C PRO A 327 -14.11 -14.21 1.87
N LYS A 328 -13.33 -14.87 2.74
CA LYS A 328 -13.85 -15.85 3.69
C LYS A 328 -14.32 -15.11 4.96
N GLY A 329 -15.56 -14.62 4.95
CA GLY A 329 -16.18 -13.91 6.09
C GLY A 329 -16.58 -12.48 5.74
N LYS A 330 -16.38 -11.53 6.68
CA LYS A 330 -16.70 -10.11 6.44
C LYS A 330 -15.88 -9.60 5.25
N ALA A 331 -16.54 -8.96 4.29
CA ALA A 331 -15.86 -8.36 3.16
C ALA A 331 -14.85 -7.30 3.64
N PRO A 332 -13.65 -7.24 3.04
CA PRO A 332 -12.70 -6.18 3.31
C PRO A 332 -13.23 -4.84 2.79
N PRO A 333 -12.60 -3.72 3.18
CA PRO A 333 -13.04 -2.41 2.73
C PRO A 333 -13.04 -2.30 1.20
N GLN A 334 -14.14 -1.79 0.65
CA GLN A 334 -14.39 -1.79 -0.79
C GLN A 334 -14.40 -0.39 -1.37
N THR A 335 -13.86 -0.25 -2.57
CA THR A 335 -13.98 0.96 -3.40
C THR A 335 -14.67 0.63 -4.69
N LEU A 336 -15.62 1.47 -5.10
CA LEU A 336 -16.32 1.37 -6.37
C LEU A 336 -15.85 2.46 -7.34
N TYR A 337 -15.54 2.07 -8.57
CA TYR A 337 -15.24 2.96 -9.66
C TYR A 337 -16.23 2.73 -10.79
N THR A 338 -16.88 3.78 -11.28
CA THR A 338 -17.77 3.70 -12.44
C THR A 338 -17.34 4.67 -13.52
N GLY A 339 -17.59 4.32 -14.78
CA GLY A 339 -17.40 5.18 -15.94
C GLY A 339 -18.57 5.08 -16.91
N LEU A 340 -18.66 6.04 -17.83
CA LEU A 340 -19.69 6.10 -18.87
C LEU A 340 -21.12 6.06 -18.31
N HIS A 341 -21.38 6.78 -17.22
CA HIS A 341 -22.76 7.17 -16.87
C HIS A 341 -23.37 7.98 -18.02
N HIS A 342 -22.60 8.91 -18.59
CA HIS A 342 -22.93 9.53 -19.87
C HIS A 342 -22.13 8.89 -21.00
N ALA A 343 -22.81 8.56 -22.10
CA ALA A 343 -22.22 7.79 -23.19
C ALA A 343 -21.17 8.54 -24.02
N ARG A 344 -21.10 9.88 -23.97
CA ARG A 344 -20.10 10.66 -24.70
C ARG A 344 -18.81 10.89 -23.94
N GLU A 345 -18.61 10.23 -22.79
CA GLU A 345 -17.50 10.51 -21.87
C GLU A 345 -16.51 9.33 -21.79
N PRO A 346 -15.96 8.81 -22.90
CA PRO A 346 -15.12 7.62 -22.89
C PRO A 346 -13.85 7.76 -22.04
N MET A 347 -13.37 8.98 -21.81
CA MET A 347 -12.20 9.21 -20.96
C MET A 347 -12.43 8.81 -19.51
N SER A 348 -13.68 8.83 -19.03
CA SER A 348 -14.06 8.25 -17.73
C SER A 348 -13.72 6.76 -17.66
N MET A 349 -14.05 6.00 -18.71
CA MET A 349 -13.78 4.57 -18.83
C MET A 349 -12.29 4.29 -19.07
N MET A 350 -11.65 5.05 -19.97
CA MET A 350 -10.23 4.85 -20.30
C MET A 350 -9.32 5.07 -19.09
N ASN A 351 -9.63 6.05 -18.23
CA ASN A 351 -8.93 6.25 -16.96
C ASN A 351 -9.01 5.01 -16.06
N LEU A 352 -10.17 4.37 -15.96
CA LEU A 352 -10.33 3.15 -15.16
C LEU A 352 -9.57 1.96 -15.77
N VAL A 353 -9.59 1.81 -17.09
CA VAL A 353 -8.81 0.80 -17.81
C VAL A 353 -7.32 0.98 -17.51
N TYR A 354 -6.83 2.22 -17.58
CA TYR A 354 -5.45 2.54 -17.26
C TYR A 354 -5.09 2.23 -15.80
N PHE A 355 -5.98 2.53 -14.86
CA PHE A 355 -5.73 2.19 -13.45
C PHE A 355 -5.67 0.67 -13.24
N VAL A 356 -6.53 -0.11 -13.92
CA VAL A 356 -6.42 -1.56 -13.90
C VAL A 356 -5.11 -2.03 -14.51
N GLU A 357 -4.67 -1.47 -15.63
CA GLU A 357 -3.34 -1.78 -16.20
C GLU A 357 -2.21 -1.49 -15.21
N TYR A 358 -2.28 -0.38 -14.48
CA TYR A 358 -1.29 -0.04 -13.46
C TYR A 358 -1.29 -1.07 -12.32
N LEU A 359 -2.47 -1.49 -11.85
CA LEU A 359 -2.60 -2.51 -10.82
C LEU A 359 -2.07 -3.87 -11.30
N LEU A 360 -2.35 -4.26 -12.54
CA LEU A 360 -1.85 -5.51 -13.12
C LEU A 360 -0.33 -5.47 -13.29
N LEU A 361 0.21 -4.37 -13.83
CA LEU A 361 1.63 -4.18 -14.02
C LEU A 361 2.37 -4.16 -12.69
N GLY A 362 1.89 -3.37 -11.73
CA GLY A 362 2.42 -3.30 -10.38
C GLY A 362 2.36 -4.67 -9.69
N PHE A 363 1.28 -5.42 -9.86
CA PHE A 363 1.18 -6.78 -9.35
C PHE A 363 2.26 -7.70 -9.94
N HIS A 364 2.45 -7.68 -11.26
CA HIS A 364 3.49 -8.48 -11.93
C HIS A 364 4.91 -8.08 -11.53
N GLN A 365 5.13 -6.78 -11.31
CA GLN A 365 6.41 -6.24 -10.83
C GLN A 365 6.58 -6.38 -9.31
N ARG A 366 5.56 -6.89 -8.61
CA ARG A 366 5.52 -7.01 -7.15
C ARG A 366 5.65 -5.68 -6.42
N ASP A 367 5.08 -4.61 -6.98
CA ASP A 367 4.98 -3.31 -6.31
C ASP A 367 4.22 -3.49 -4.97
N PRO A 368 4.86 -3.23 -3.81
CA PRO A 368 4.27 -3.49 -2.51
C PRO A 368 3.10 -2.57 -2.18
N ASN A 369 2.98 -1.38 -2.80
CA ASN A 369 1.80 -0.53 -2.62
C ASN A 369 0.60 -1.16 -3.33
N VAL A 370 0.78 -1.63 -4.57
CA VAL A 370 -0.25 -2.33 -5.34
C VAL A 370 -0.60 -3.67 -4.70
N LEU A 371 0.39 -4.47 -4.29
CA LEU A 371 0.16 -5.73 -3.58
C LEU A 371 -0.57 -5.49 -2.26
N HIS A 372 -0.14 -4.53 -1.45
CA HIS A 372 -0.83 -4.18 -0.20
C HIS A 372 -2.29 -3.80 -0.47
N LEU A 373 -2.52 -2.98 -1.50
CA LEU A 373 -3.86 -2.56 -1.88
C LEU A 373 -4.72 -3.76 -2.28
N LEU A 374 -4.27 -4.60 -3.21
CA LEU A 374 -5.01 -5.76 -3.69
C LEU A 374 -5.21 -6.83 -2.60
N LEU A 375 -4.27 -6.98 -1.66
CA LEU A 375 -4.38 -7.95 -0.57
C LEU A 375 -5.27 -7.48 0.58
N THR A 376 -5.57 -6.19 0.68
CA THR A 376 -6.31 -5.60 1.82
C THR A 376 -7.58 -4.84 1.43
N ARG A 377 -7.86 -4.69 0.14
CA ARG A 377 -9.04 -4.01 -0.41
C ARG A 377 -9.75 -4.89 -1.42
N GLN A 378 -10.97 -4.51 -1.71
CA GLN A 378 -11.75 -5.04 -2.82
C GLN A 378 -12.13 -3.87 -3.73
N LEU A 379 -11.59 -3.85 -4.95
CA LEU A 379 -11.77 -2.75 -5.89
C LEU A 379 -12.72 -3.21 -6.99
N TRP A 380 -13.87 -2.55 -7.09
CA TRP A 380 -14.88 -2.83 -8.09
C TRP A 380 -14.86 -1.80 -9.20
N PHE A 381 -14.85 -2.26 -10.44
CA PHE A 381 -14.83 -1.44 -11.64
C PHE A 381 -16.04 -1.75 -12.51
N LEU A 382 -16.87 -0.75 -12.78
CA LEU A 382 -17.94 -0.80 -13.76
C LEU A 382 -17.61 0.20 -14.87
N PHE A 383 -16.93 -0.29 -15.91
CA PHE A 383 -16.37 0.54 -16.98
C PHE A 383 -17.44 1.24 -17.83
N VAL A 384 -18.57 0.58 -18.04
CA VAL A 384 -19.65 1.06 -18.92
C VAL A 384 -20.99 0.95 -18.21
N VAL A 385 -21.44 2.05 -17.62
CA VAL A 385 -22.78 2.13 -17.00
C VAL A 385 -23.88 2.25 -18.06
N ASN A 386 -23.62 3.00 -19.14
CA ASN A 386 -24.56 3.23 -20.23
C ASN A 386 -24.11 2.53 -21.54
N PRO A 387 -24.19 1.19 -21.63
CA PRO A 387 -23.69 0.47 -22.80
C PRO A 387 -24.50 0.79 -24.06
N ASP A 388 -25.79 1.09 -23.93
CA ASP A 388 -26.65 1.35 -25.09
C ASP A 388 -26.36 2.71 -25.72
N GLY A 389 -26.21 3.74 -24.90
CA GLY A 389 -25.78 5.05 -25.40
C GLY A 389 -24.38 5.00 -26.00
N TYR A 390 -23.47 4.21 -25.40
CA TYR A 390 -22.10 4.11 -25.90
C TYR A 390 -22.02 3.43 -27.27
N VAL A 391 -22.73 2.30 -27.44
CA VAL A 391 -22.83 1.61 -28.74
C VAL A 391 -23.56 2.47 -29.78
N TYR A 392 -24.47 3.36 -29.36
CA TYR A 392 -25.05 4.34 -30.27
C TYR A 392 -23.99 5.32 -30.80
N ASN A 393 -23.09 5.82 -29.93
CA ASN A 393 -21.97 6.65 -30.37
C ASN A 393 -21.03 5.92 -31.34
N GLU A 394 -20.69 4.66 -31.07
CA GLU A 394 -19.87 3.85 -32.00
C GLU A 394 -20.42 3.83 -33.43
N LYS A 395 -21.75 3.77 -33.57
CA LYS A 395 -22.41 3.65 -34.88
C LYS A 395 -22.65 5.00 -35.56
N HIS A 396 -22.83 6.06 -34.77
CA HIS A 396 -23.43 7.29 -35.27
C HIS A 396 -22.58 8.53 -35.08
N LEU A 397 -21.56 8.51 -34.22
CA LEU A 397 -20.74 9.68 -33.90
C LEU A 397 -20.16 10.30 -35.18
N GLU A 398 -19.53 9.52 -36.06
CA GLU A 398 -18.94 10.06 -37.29
C GLU A 398 -19.98 10.73 -38.22
N THR A 399 -21.19 10.18 -38.28
CA THR A 399 -22.24 10.66 -39.19
C THR A 399 -23.05 11.83 -38.65
N LEU A 400 -23.20 11.92 -37.33
CA LEU A 400 -23.97 12.96 -36.64
C LEU A 400 -23.07 14.08 -36.13
N HIS A 401 -21.75 13.87 -36.12
CA HIS A 401 -20.77 14.90 -35.81
C HIS A 401 -20.77 15.98 -36.88
N SER A 402 -21.14 17.18 -36.46
CA SER A 402 -21.04 18.39 -37.26
C SER A 402 -20.83 19.55 -36.29
N GLU A 403 -19.76 20.31 -36.49
CA GLU A 403 -19.51 21.57 -35.75
C GLU A 403 -20.69 22.56 -35.91
N SER A 404 -21.47 22.41 -36.98
CA SER A 404 -22.67 23.20 -37.26
C SER A 404 -23.93 22.71 -36.53
N ALA A 405 -23.94 21.47 -36.02
CA ALA A 405 -25.10 20.80 -35.44
C ALA A 405 -25.06 20.74 -33.89
N GLY A 406 -23.94 21.11 -33.26
CA GLY A 406 -23.80 21.12 -31.79
C GLY A 406 -23.88 19.74 -31.13
N TYR A 407 -23.77 18.66 -31.90
CA TYR A 407 -23.83 17.29 -31.38
C TYR A 407 -22.42 16.74 -31.13
N SER A 408 -22.10 16.53 -29.86
CA SER A 408 -20.82 15.97 -29.39
C SER A 408 -20.92 14.49 -28.98
N GLY A 409 -22.02 13.82 -29.34
CA GLY A 409 -22.31 12.44 -28.99
C GLY A 409 -23.52 12.30 -28.07
N GLN A 410 -24.10 11.10 -28.06
CA GLN A 410 -25.16 10.66 -27.18
C GLN A 410 -24.64 10.71 -25.74
N ARG A 411 -25.39 11.40 -24.89
CA ARG A 411 -25.12 11.53 -23.45
C ARG A 411 -25.98 10.54 -22.70
N LYS A 412 -27.30 10.53 -22.97
CA LYS A 412 -28.30 9.77 -22.22
C LYS A 412 -28.30 8.29 -22.56
N ASN A 413 -29.05 7.48 -21.82
CA ASN A 413 -29.31 6.08 -22.21
C ASN A 413 -30.19 6.00 -23.46
N ARG A 414 -30.64 4.80 -23.84
CA ARG A 414 -31.46 4.60 -25.05
C ARG A 414 -32.93 4.31 -24.77
N ARG A 415 -33.51 4.86 -23.68
CA ARG A 415 -34.94 4.69 -23.38
C ARG A 415 -35.80 5.08 -24.59
N PRO A 416 -36.51 4.11 -25.20
CA PRO A 416 -37.42 4.40 -26.29
C PRO A 416 -38.52 5.36 -25.81
N ALA A 417 -38.96 6.26 -26.68
CA ALA A 417 -40.08 7.18 -26.45
C ALA A 417 -39.85 8.36 -25.48
N ALA A 418 -38.66 8.59 -24.94
CA ALA A 418 -38.38 9.82 -24.18
C ALA A 418 -38.50 11.08 -25.07
N CYS A 419 -37.89 11.10 -26.25
CA CYS A 419 -38.05 12.21 -27.20
C CYS A 419 -37.87 11.72 -28.63
N ARG A 420 -38.70 12.21 -29.57
CA ARG A 420 -38.64 11.83 -31.00
C ARG A 420 -37.93 12.86 -31.88
N THR A 421 -37.70 14.07 -31.36
CA THR A 421 -37.15 15.20 -32.12
C THR A 421 -35.70 15.53 -31.77
N ASN A 422 -35.20 15.02 -30.63
CA ASN A 422 -33.81 15.18 -30.21
C ASN A 422 -33.00 13.94 -30.63
N VAL A 423 -31.80 14.19 -31.14
CA VAL A 423 -30.82 13.17 -31.50
C VAL A 423 -30.32 12.42 -30.27
N ASP A 424 -30.14 13.13 -29.14
CA ASP A 424 -29.83 12.56 -27.83
C ASP A 424 -31.12 12.20 -27.07
N ALA A 425 -31.84 11.19 -27.56
CA ALA A 425 -33.05 10.69 -26.91
C ALA A 425 -32.70 9.68 -25.80
N GLY A 426 -33.42 9.73 -24.68
CA GLY A 426 -33.22 8.85 -23.53
C GLY A 426 -33.40 9.57 -22.20
N VAL A 427 -32.98 8.92 -21.11
CA VAL A 427 -32.91 9.46 -19.75
C VAL A 427 -31.44 9.70 -19.36
N ASP A 428 -31.18 10.84 -18.70
CA ASP A 428 -29.88 11.11 -18.11
C ASP A 428 -29.72 10.24 -16.85
N LEU A 429 -28.84 9.23 -16.93
CA LEU A 429 -28.63 8.29 -15.83
C LEU A 429 -28.15 9.01 -14.57
N ASN A 430 -27.36 10.07 -14.69
CA ASN A 430 -26.87 10.83 -13.55
C ASN A 430 -27.83 11.95 -13.11
N ARG A 431 -29.10 11.84 -13.49
CA ARG A 431 -30.26 12.55 -12.91
C ARG A 431 -31.31 11.60 -12.35
N ASN A 432 -31.09 10.28 -12.46
CA ASN A 432 -32.09 9.26 -12.20
C ASN A 432 -31.95 8.59 -10.82
N TYR A 433 -31.11 9.10 -9.91
CA TYR A 433 -30.97 8.57 -8.56
C TYR A 433 -31.92 9.22 -7.55
N ASP A 434 -32.25 8.52 -6.47
CA ASP A 434 -33.21 9.00 -5.44
C ASP A 434 -32.56 9.97 -4.44
N VAL A 435 -32.14 11.13 -4.94
CA VAL A 435 -31.66 12.26 -4.13
C VAL A 435 -32.00 13.56 -4.85
N CYS A 436 -32.78 14.43 -4.20
CA CYS A 436 -33.29 15.65 -4.84
C CYS A 436 -34.10 15.41 -6.14
N PHE A 437 -34.49 14.16 -6.44
CA PHE A 437 -35.02 13.75 -7.75
C PHE A 437 -36.21 14.59 -8.21
N ASP A 438 -37.18 14.85 -7.34
CA ASP A 438 -38.37 15.67 -7.63
C ASP A 438 -38.55 16.79 -6.60
N GLN A 439 -37.43 17.28 -6.05
CA GLN A 439 -37.47 18.31 -5.02
C GLN A 439 -37.70 19.71 -5.59
N ASP A 440 -37.19 19.98 -6.79
CA ASP A 440 -37.41 21.21 -7.55
C ASP A 440 -37.23 20.97 -9.08
N THR A 441 -37.27 22.08 -9.83
CA THR A 441 -37.06 22.11 -11.28
C THR A 441 -35.66 22.59 -11.68
N VAL A 442 -34.68 22.60 -10.76
CA VAL A 442 -33.33 23.11 -10.99
C VAL A 442 -32.33 21.95 -10.94
N GLY A 443 -31.45 21.85 -11.94
CA GLY A 443 -30.41 20.82 -11.98
C GLY A 443 -30.84 19.46 -12.53
N SER A 444 -32.10 19.37 -12.99
CA SER A 444 -32.59 18.31 -13.87
C SER A 444 -33.91 18.76 -14.51
N SER A 445 -34.29 18.15 -15.63
CA SER A 445 -35.52 18.51 -16.36
C SER A 445 -36.57 17.40 -16.30
N THR A 446 -37.85 17.80 -16.35
CA THR A 446 -38.99 16.90 -16.60
C THR A 446 -39.38 16.86 -18.09
N ASP A 447 -38.78 17.71 -18.92
CA ASP A 447 -38.92 17.64 -20.37
C ASP A 447 -38.07 16.48 -20.91
N ALA A 448 -38.74 15.49 -21.48
CA ALA A 448 -38.10 14.29 -21.99
C ALA A 448 -37.17 14.54 -23.20
N CYS A 449 -37.27 15.71 -23.83
CA CYS A 449 -36.36 16.16 -24.87
C CYS A 449 -35.11 16.91 -24.35
N ALA A 450 -35.04 17.27 -23.07
CA ALA A 450 -33.87 17.93 -22.50
C ALA A 450 -32.70 16.94 -22.30
N GLU A 451 -31.46 17.44 -22.38
CA GLU A 451 -30.24 16.63 -22.15
C GLU A 451 -30.13 16.13 -20.70
N ASP A 452 -30.73 16.83 -19.75
CA ASP A 452 -30.75 16.52 -18.31
C ASP A 452 -32.10 15.94 -17.86
N TYR A 453 -32.84 15.29 -18.77
CA TYR A 453 -34.11 14.64 -18.45
C TYR A 453 -33.93 13.55 -17.39
N ARG A 454 -34.58 13.73 -16.24
CA ARG A 454 -34.44 12.87 -15.06
C ARG A 454 -35.13 11.51 -15.16
N GLY A 455 -36.07 11.34 -16.10
CA GLY A 455 -36.94 10.17 -16.17
C GLY A 455 -38.24 10.35 -15.38
N GLU A 456 -39.12 9.35 -15.43
CA GLU A 456 -40.46 9.43 -14.84
C GLU A 456 -40.47 9.28 -13.31
N MET A 457 -39.47 8.58 -12.77
CA MET A 457 -39.27 8.36 -11.35
C MET A 457 -37.80 8.00 -11.07
N ALA A 458 -37.35 8.20 -9.83
CA ALA A 458 -36.02 7.76 -9.42
C ALA A 458 -35.86 6.24 -9.67
N PHE A 459 -34.72 5.85 -10.21
CA PHE A 459 -34.40 4.50 -10.65
C PHE A 459 -35.38 3.94 -11.69
N SER A 460 -35.92 4.77 -12.58
CA SER A 460 -36.72 4.28 -13.73
C SER A 460 -35.89 3.46 -14.71
N GLU A 461 -34.57 3.66 -14.74
CA GLU A 461 -33.67 3.03 -15.70
C GLU A 461 -33.06 1.73 -15.17
N PRO A 462 -33.00 0.65 -15.98
CA PRO A 462 -32.39 -0.60 -15.54
C PRO A 462 -30.90 -0.44 -15.21
N GLU A 463 -30.20 0.49 -15.87
CA GLU A 463 -28.80 0.78 -15.58
C GLU A 463 -28.60 1.36 -14.18
N THR A 464 -29.44 2.31 -13.75
CA THR A 464 -29.36 2.89 -12.40
C THR A 464 -29.88 1.93 -11.33
N GLN A 465 -30.88 1.09 -11.66
CA GLN A 465 -31.33 0.00 -10.79
C GLN A 465 -30.20 -1.02 -10.52
N ALA A 466 -29.41 -1.37 -11.53
CA ALA A 466 -28.28 -2.28 -11.36
C ALA A 466 -27.22 -1.71 -10.40
N ILE A 467 -26.91 -0.41 -10.50
CA ILE A 467 -25.99 0.27 -9.56
C ILE A 467 -26.59 0.32 -8.15
N ARG A 468 -27.88 0.65 -8.02
CA ARG A 468 -28.60 0.65 -6.74
C ARG A 468 -28.48 -0.69 -6.04
N ASP A 469 -28.80 -1.76 -6.77
CA ASP A 469 -28.83 -3.12 -6.23
C ASP A 469 -27.41 -3.63 -5.94
N PHE A 470 -26.43 -3.25 -6.76
CA PHE A 470 -25.02 -3.52 -6.48
C PHE A 470 -24.58 -2.87 -5.16
N VAL A 471 -24.77 -1.56 -5.01
CA VAL A 471 -24.37 -0.81 -3.80
C VAL A 471 -25.09 -1.31 -2.55
N ALA A 472 -26.38 -1.63 -2.65
CA ALA A 472 -27.14 -2.17 -1.53
C ALA A 472 -26.62 -3.52 -1.01
N ASN A 473 -26.00 -4.32 -1.90
CA ASN A 473 -25.45 -5.64 -1.59
C ASN A 473 -23.95 -5.63 -1.27
N HIS A 474 -23.31 -4.47 -1.26
CA HIS A 474 -21.86 -4.33 -1.10
C HIS A 474 -21.51 -3.37 0.05
N SER A 475 -20.39 -3.64 0.73
CA SER A 475 -19.87 -2.80 1.82
C SER A 475 -18.90 -1.75 1.28
N VAL A 476 -19.37 -0.97 0.29
CA VAL A 476 -18.61 0.11 -0.32
C VAL A 476 -18.35 1.20 0.71
N ALA A 477 -17.10 1.65 0.83
CA ALA A 477 -16.71 2.72 1.74
C ALA A 477 -16.39 4.02 0.98
N THR A 478 -15.76 3.90 -0.18
CA THR A 478 -15.48 5.01 -1.11
C THR A 478 -15.96 4.69 -2.51
N ALA A 479 -16.37 5.72 -3.25
CA ALA A 479 -16.73 5.56 -4.65
C ALA A 479 -16.26 6.74 -5.50
N LEU A 480 -15.76 6.49 -6.71
CA LEU A 480 -15.49 7.52 -7.71
C LEU A 480 -16.36 7.24 -8.94
N ASN A 481 -17.33 8.12 -9.18
CA ASN A 481 -18.21 8.05 -10.35
C ASN A 481 -17.62 8.97 -11.43
N TYR A 482 -16.82 8.41 -12.34
CA TYR A 482 -16.08 9.20 -13.31
C TYR A 482 -16.97 9.71 -14.45
N HIS A 483 -16.75 10.98 -14.78
CA HIS A 483 -17.32 11.72 -15.88
C HIS A 483 -16.20 12.36 -16.71
N ALA A 484 -16.56 12.98 -17.83
CA ALA A 484 -15.67 13.86 -18.58
C ALA A 484 -16.49 15.05 -19.10
N PHE A 485 -15.94 16.24 -19.29
CA PHE A 485 -14.58 16.67 -19.02
C PHE A 485 -14.59 17.92 -18.14
N GLY A 486 -13.46 18.31 -17.58
CA GLY A 486 -13.38 19.55 -16.80
C GLY A 486 -12.27 19.66 -15.77
N LYS A 487 -11.55 18.57 -15.47
CA LYS A 487 -10.51 18.53 -14.43
C LYS A 487 -11.00 19.01 -13.06
N TYR A 488 -12.13 18.45 -12.61
CA TYR A 488 -12.78 18.80 -11.35
C TYR A 488 -13.18 17.57 -10.54
N VAL A 489 -13.14 17.62 -9.21
CA VAL A 489 -13.69 16.58 -8.34
C VAL A 489 -14.91 17.13 -7.61
N ASN A 490 -16.10 16.71 -8.04
CA ASN A 490 -17.34 17.12 -7.39
C ASN A 490 -17.54 16.36 -6.07
N ILE A 491 -17.83 17.12 -5.02
CA ILE A 491 -18.11 16.63 -3.66
C ILE A 491 -19.60 16.86 -3.35
N PRO A 492 -20.28 15.93 -2.66
CA PRO A 492 -21.65 16.13 -2.24
C PRO A 492 -21.88 17.37 -1.36
N PHE A 493 -23.07 17.98 -1.36
CA PHE A 493 -24.18 17.70 -2.27
C PHE A 493 -24.06 18.55 -3.53
N ALA A 494 -24.26 17.92 -4.68
CA ALA A 494 -24.40 18.59 -5.96
C ALA A 494 -25.79 19.22 -6.13
N CYS A 495 -26.84 18.70 -5.48
CA CYS A 495 -28.13 19.38 -5.45
C CYS A 495 -28.17 20.49 -4.39
N GLN A 496 -28.38 21.72 -4.85
CA GLN A 496 -28.45 22.91 -4.00
C GLN A 496 -29.50 22.82 -2.87
N PRO A 497 -30.70 22.22 -3.07
CA PRO A 497 -31.68 22.09 -1.99
C PRO A 497 -31.22 21.27 -0.79
N LYS A 498 -30.26 20.35 -0.95
CA LYS A 498 -29.63 19.61 0.17
C LYS A 498 -28.57 20.42 0.89
N GLY A 499 -28.07 21.49 0.28
CA GLY A 499 -27.02 22.34 0.85
C GLY A 499 -25.68 21.62 0.88
N ALA A 500 -25.00 21.66 2.03
CA ALA A 500 -23.76 20.93 2.25
C ALA A 500 -24.00 19.80 3.27
N PRO A 501 -23.27 18.68 3.17
CA PRO A 501 -23.15 17.71 4.26
C PRO A 501 -22.79 18.38 5.59
N ALA A 502 -22.99 17.65 6.69
CA ALA A 502 -22.64 18.18 8.00
C ALA A 502 -21.16 18.60 8.05
N ALA A 503 -20.82 19.62 8.84
CA ALA A 503 -19.48 20.22 8.81
C ALA A 503 -18.34 19.20 9.04
N ALA A 504 -18.57 18.17 9.86
CA ALA A 504 -17.61 17.10 10.09
C ALA A 504 -17.38 16.24 8.83
N ASP A 505 -18.46 15.88 8.14
CA ASP A 505 -18.41 15.08 6.92
C ASP A 505 -17.80 15.88 5.76
N MET A 506 -18.17 17.16 5.64
CA MET A 506 -17.56 18.07 4.67
C MET A 506 -16.06 18.25 4.87
N ALA A 507 -15.60 18.28 6.12
CA ALA A 507 -14.17 18.32 6.41
C ALA A 507 -13.45 17.06 5.92
N ILE A 508 -14.11 15.90 5.97
CA ILE A 508 -13.57 14.63 5.49
C ILE A 508 -13.54 14.63 3.95
N PHE A 509 -14.64 14.98 3.29
CA PHE A 509 -14.66 15.10 1.82
C PHE A 509 -13.59 16.07 1.31
N THR A 510 -13.48 17.25 1.93
CA THR A 510 -12.47 18.26 1.59
C THR A 510 -11.05 17.71 1.77
N SER A 511 -10.80 16.96 2.85
CA SER A 511 -9.50 16.36 3.10
C SER A 511 -9.15 15.27 2.07
N ILE A 512 -10.13 14.44 1.71
CA ILE A 512 -9.95 13.38 0.72
C ILE A 512 -9.68 13.98 -0.66
N ALA A 513 -10.53 14.91 -1.11
CA ALA A 513 -10.42 15.54 -2.41
C ALA A 513 -9.12 16.36 -2.53
N SER A 514 -8.76 17.12 -1.49
CA SER A 514 -7.51 17.88 -1.47
C SER A 514 -6.27 16.99 -1.59
N GLU A 515 -6.29 15.78 -1.04
CA GLU A 515 -5.18 14.85 -1.21
C GLU A 515 -5.23 14.24 -2.60
N MET A 516 -6.40 13.78 -3.06
CA MET A 516 -6.62 13.22 -4.39
C MET A 516 -6.14 14.12 -5.53
N THR A 517 -6.28 15.44 -5.41
CA THR A 517 -5.94 16.39 -6.48
C THR A 517 -4.58 17.07 -6.35
N LYS A 518 -3.80 16.70 -5.32
CA LYS A 518 -2.55 17.38 -4.95
C LYS A 518 -1.48 17.40 -6.05
N TYR A 519 -1.52 16.45 -6.99
CA TYR A 519 -0.50 16.28 -8.03
C TYR A 519 -1.00 16.50 -9.47
N ASN A 520 -2.29 16.75 -9.68
CA ASN A 520 -2.88 16.84 -11.03
C ASN A 520 -3.59 18.17 -11.32
N HIS A 521 -3.55 19.12 -10.37
CA HIS A 521 -4.16 20.45 -10.49
C HIS A 521 -5.69 20.42 -10.68
N PHE A 522 -6.35 19.30 -10.40
CA PHE A 522 -7.81 19.27 -10.40
C PHE A 522 -8.32 20.18 -9.28
N GLN A 523 -9.33 20.98 -9.61
CA GLN A 523 -10.10 21.68 -8.60
C GLN A 523 -11.10 20.73 -7.95
N PHE A 524 -11.65 21.09 -6.80
CA PHE A 524 -12.63 20.27 -6.11
C PHE A 524 -13.60 21.10 -5.27
N GLY A 525 -14.77 20.53 -5.01
CA GLY A 525 -15.81 21.11 -4.16
C GLY A 525 -17.22 20.83 -4.65
N GLN A 526 -18.22 21.57 -4.16
CA GLN A 526 -19.61 21.41 -4.56
C GLN A 526 -19.90 22.11 -5.89
N SER A 527 -20.61 21.42 -6.79
CA SER A 527 -20.81 21.85 -8.18
C SER A 527 -21.46 23.24 -8.33
N TRP A 528 -22.29 23.65 -7.39
CA TRP A 528 -23.03 24.91 -7.43
C TRP A 528 -22.42 26.03 -6.56
N GLN A 529 -21.36 25.75 -5.79
CA GLN A 529 -20.69 26.74 -4.94
C GLN A 529 -19.26 27.07 -5.38
N THR A 530 -18.51 26.06 -5.81
CA THR A 530 -17.05 26.15 -5.90
C THR A 530 -16.48 25.84 -7.28
N SER A 531 -17.28 25.28 -8.19
CA SER A 531 -16.88 25.06 -9.59
C SER A 531 -17.51 26.06 -10.57
N ASP A 532 -18.37 26.98 -10.09
CA ASP A 532 -19.23 27.82 -10.93
C ASP A 532 -20.01 27.03 -12.00
N LEU A 533 -20.27 25.74 -11.78
CA LEU A 533 -21.10 24.92 -12.66
C LEU A 533 -22.57 25.20 -12.35
N TYR A 534 -23.29 24.22 -11.80
CA TYR A 534 -24.72 24.29 -11.57
C TYR A 534 -25.16 23.24 -10.53
N SER A 535 -26.36 23.41 -9.99
CA SER A 535 -27.01 22.40 -9.15
C SER A 535 -27.29 21.14 -9.98
N VAL A 536 -27.14 19.96 -9.40
CA VAL A 536 -27.43 18.68 -10.08
C VAL A 536 -28.33 17.83 -9.20
N ASN A 537 -29.54 17.53 -9.67
CA ASN A 537 -30.47 16.66 -8.95
C ASN A 537 -30.33 15.21 -9.44
N GLY A 538 -30.56 14.25 -8.54
CA GLY A 538 -30.55 12.82 -8.87
C GLY A 538 -29.16 12.29 -9.25
N GLU A 539 -28.11 12.89 -8.70
CA GLU A 539 -26.71 12.54 -8.95
C GLU A 539 -26.28 11.32 -8.13
N THR A 540 -25.39 10.49 -8.71
CA THR A 540 -25.00 9.19 -8.16
C THR A 540 -24.26 9.30 -6.82
N SER A 541 -23.29 10.21 -6.71
CA SER A 541 -22.47 10.38 -5.50
C SER A 541 -23.27 10.94 -4.32
N ASP A 542 -24.17 11.89 -4.59
CA ASP A 542 -25.13 12.45 -3.66
C ASP A 542 -26.02 11.34 -3.10
N TRP A 543 -26.51 10.42 -3.94
CA TRP A 543 -27.34 9.31 -3.50
C TRP A 543 -26.53 8.30 -2.68
N MET A 544 -25.34 7.91 -3.13
CA MET A 544 -24.45 7.00 -2.41
C MET A 544 -24.10 7.55 -1.01
N TRP A 545 -23.84 8.86 -0.89
CA TRP A 545 -23.62 9.50 0.40
C TRP A 545 -24.89 9.56 1.24
N ASN A 546 -25.99 10.09 0.69
CA ASN A 546 -27.25 10.31 1.42
C ASN A 546 -27.90 9.01 1.91
N ALA A 547 -27.89 7.95 1.10
CA ALA A 547 -28.57 6.70 1.40
C ALA A 547 -27.67 5.68 2.13
N HIS A 548 -26.37 5.66 1.85
CA HIS A 548 -25.47 4.60 2.33
C HIS A 548 -24.31 5.10 3.21
N GLY A 549 -24.04 6.42 3.24
CA GLY A 549 -22.89 7.00 3.95
C GLY A 549 -21.55 6.68 3.27
N ILE A 550 -21.57 6.43 1.96
CA ILE A 550 -20.38 6.17 1.14
C ILE A 550 -19.73 7.50 0.81
N PHE A 551 -18.41 7.59 0.96
CA PHE A 551 -17.65 8.78 0.54
C PHE A 551 -17.47 8.73 -0.97
N ALA A 552 -18.55 9.07 -1.66
CA ALA A 552 -18.67 9.10 -3.10
C ALA A 552 -18.39 10.51 -3.63
N MET A 553 -17.61 10.60 -4.71
CA MET A 553 -17.32 11.84 -5.43
C MET A 553 -17.41 11.58 -6.93
N SER A 554 -17.59 12.64 -7.70
CA SER A 554 -17.74 12.56 -9.16
C SER A 554 -16.63 13.36 -9.85
N PRO A 555 -15.48 12.72 -10.17
CA PRO A 555 -14.42 13.37 -10.91
C PRO A 555 -14.77 13.53 -12.40
N GLU A 556 -14.60 14.75 -12.90
CA GLU A 556 -14.58 15.10 -14.32
C GLU A 556 -13.16 14.96 -14.84
N THR A 557 -12.87 13.95 -15.66
CA THR A 557 -11.53 13.74 -16.22
C THR A 557 -11.09 14.93 -17.09
N GLY A 558 -9.81 14.96 -17.46
CA GLY A 558 -9.35 15.86 -18.52
C GLY A 558 -10.01 15.57 -19.88
N PRO A 559 -9.88 16.50 -20.85
CA PRO A 559 -9.19 17.79 -20.77
C PRO A 559 -9.92 18.82 -19.88
N ALA A 560 -9.35 20.02 -19.71
CA ALA A 560 -10.04 21.11 -19.02
C ALA A 560 -11.12 21.75 -19.93
N PHE A 561 -11.99 22.58 -19.35
CA PHE A 561 -13.11 23.24 -20.05
C PHE A 561 -12.70 24.20 -21.18
N ASP A 562 -11.41 24.42 -21.39
CA ASP A 562 -10.86 25.25 -22.47
C ASP A 562 -10.79 24.53 -23.83
N PHE A 563 -11.12 23.23 -23.86
CA PHE A 563 -11.30 22.47 -25.09
C PHE A 563 -12.74 22.59 -25.60
N GLY A 564 -12.93 22.63 -26.92
CA GLY A 564 -14.27 22.54 -27.51
C GLY A 564 -14.89 21.17 -27.27
N ASP A 565 -16.22 21.10 -27.12
CA ASP A 565 -16.95 19.90 -26.67
C ASP A 565 -16.50 18.60 -27.32
N VAL A 566 -16.34 18.57 -28.65
CA VAL A 566 -15.95 17.34 -29.34
C VAL A 566 -14.55 16.89 -28.95
N ASP A 567 -13.58 17.80 -28.88
CA ASP A 567 -12.20 17.45 -28.50
C ASP A 567 -12.05 17.24 -26.99
N GLY A 568 -12.94 17.83 -26.19
CA GLY A 568 -13.07 17.57 -24.75
C GLY A 568 -13.58 16.16 -24.47
N PHE A 569 -14.68 15.77 -25.10
CA PHE A 569 -15.29 14.45 -24.94
C PHE A 569 -14.55 13.33 -25.69
N TRP A 570 -13.97 13.63 -26.86
CA TRP A 570 -13.35 12.65 -27.77
C TRP A 570 -11.92 13.03 -28.21
N PRO A 571 -10.96 13.13 -27.28
CA PRO A 571 -9.58 13.43 -27.62
C PRO A 571 -8.98 12.32 -28.51
N THR A 572 -8.45 12.69 -29.67
CA THR A 572 -7.97 11.73 -30.69
C THR A 572 -6.48 11.41 -30.60
N LYS A 573 -5.71 12.24 -29.88
CA LYS A 573 -4.27 12.04 -29.74
C LYS A 573 -3.98 11.06 -28.62
N ALA A 574 -3.34 9.94 -28.93
CA ALA A 574 -2.95 8.92 -27.96
C ALA A 574 -2.13 9.46 -26.78
N SER A 575 -1.28 10.47 -27.02
CA SER A 575 -0.52 11.14 -25.95
C SER A 575 -1.43 11.90 -24.96
N ILE A 576 -2.46 12.59 -25.47
CA ILE A 576 -3.43 13.31 -24.64
C ILE A 576 -4.26 12.31 -23.83
N VAL A 577 -4.74 11.23 -24.47
CA VAL A 577 -5.45 10.14 -23.79
C VAL A 577 -4.59 9.56 -22.65
N HIS A 578 -3.29 9.36 -22.91
CA HIS A 578 -2.36 8.89 -21.89
C HIS A 578 -2.18 9.86 -20.73
N GLU A 579 -1.93 11.14 -21.01
CA GLU A 579 -1.75 12.17 -19.99
C GLU A 579 -2.99 12.28 -19.09
N ILE A 580 -4.20 12.24 -19.66
CA ILE A 580 -5.47 12.27 -18.92
C ILE A 580 -5.64 11.04 -18.01
N CYS A 581 -5.19 9.86 -18.47
CA CYS A 581 -5.27 8.66 -17.65
C CYS A 581 -4.21 8.64 -16.53
N GLU A 582 -2.99 9.09 -16.84
CA GLU A 582 -1.87 9.12 -15.89
C GLU A 582 -2.13 10.10 -14.73
N GLU A 583 -2.67 11.29 -15.02
CA GLU A 583 -2.87 12.34 -14.00
C GLU A 583 -3.87 11.94 -12.90
N LEU A 584 -4.75 10.98 -13.16
CA LEU A 584 -5.74 10.46 -12.21
C LEU A 584 -5.28 9.21 -11.47
N LEU A 585 -4.08 8.70 -11.76
CA LEU A 585 -3.54 7.50 -11.13
C LEU A 585 -3.45 7.64 -9.60
N TYR A 586 -2.89 8.77 -9.12
CA TYR A 586 -2.79 9.03 -7.69
C TYR A 586 -4.17 9.18 -7.04
N THR A 587 -5.09 9.85 -7.71
CA THR A 587 -6.48 10.03 -7.29
C THR A 587 -7.16 8.68 -7.06
N ASN A 588 -7.08 7.80 -8.05
CA ASN A 588 -7.60 6.44 -8.00
C ASN A 588 -6.98 5.64 -6.85
N PHE A 589 -5.65 5.62 -6.75
CA PHE A 589 -4.93 4.89 -5.73
C PHE A 589 -5.24 5.38 -4.31
N HIS A 590 -5.38 6.70 -4.12
CA HIS A 590 -5.73 7.29 -2.84
C HIS A 590 -7.14 6.88 -2.40
N ALA A 591 -8.13 6.97 -3.29
CA ALA A 591 -9.52 6.57 -3.01
C ALA A 591 -9.62 5.10 -2.57
N ALA A 592 -8.85 4.21 -3.21
CA ALA A 592 -8.75 2.80 -2.84
C ALA A 592 -8.16 2.62 -1.43
N ARG A 593 -7.10 3.36 -1.12
CA ARG A 593 -6.38 3.25 0.16
C ARG A 593 -7.26 3.65 1.34
N ILE A 594 -8.01 4.75 1.19
CA ILE A 594 -8.80 5.35 2.29
C ILE A 594 -10.11 4.60 2.59
N ALA A 595 -10.55 3.68 1.72
CA ALA A 595 -11.73 2.86 1.96
C ALA A 595 -11.65 2.06 3.26
N GLY A 596 -10.42 1.70 3.65
CA GLY A 596 -10.13 0.99 4.89
C GLY A 596 -9.20 1.78 5.80
N PRO A 597 -8.96 1.28 7.03
CA PRO A 597 -8.03 1.90 7.94
C PRO A 597 -6.65 2.07 7.29
N ILE A 598 -6.14 3.30 7.37
CA ILE A 598 -4.79 3.65 6.94
C ILE A 598 -3.91 3.65 8.19
N TYR A 599 -3.17 2.58 8.40
CA TYR A 599 -2.21 2.55 9.49
C TYR A 599 -0.97 3.38 9.09
N THR A 600 -0.72 4.45 9.82
CA THR A 600 0.52 5.23 9.74
C THR A 600 1.21 5.17 11.09
N LEU A 601 2.41 4.58 11.14
CA LEU A 601 3.23 4.57 12.35
C LEU A 601 3.92 5.94 12.47
N ARG A 602 3.45 6.80 13.38
CA ARG A 602 4.17 8.02 13.77
C ARG A 602 5.07 7.74 14.96
N LEU A 603 6.38 7.74 14.73
CA LEU A 603 7.38 7.77 15.81
C LEU A 603 7.53 9.21 16.30
N LEU A 604 7.01 9.49 17.50
CA LEU A 604 7.21 10.75 18.20
C LEU A 604 8.47 10.64 19.08
N VAL A 605 9.53 11.35 18.70
CA VAL A 605 10.65 11.61 19.62
C VAL A 605 10.36 12.92 20.35
N ARG A 606 10.12 12.87 21.67
CA ARG A 606 10.01 14.09 22.50
C ARG A 606 11.22 14.26 23.42
N ARG A 607 11.89 15.42 23.29
CA ARG A 607 12.52 16.16 24.40
C ARG A 607 11.48 17.10 25.04
N GLN A 608 11.63 17.43 26.32
CA GLN A 608 10.60 17.94 27.23
C GLN A 608 9.92 19.31 26.90
N ALA A 609 8.61 19.35 27.21
CA ALA A 609 7.71 20.46 27.66
C ALA A 609 7.29 21.64 26.75
N TYR A 610 5.98 21.68 26.37
CA TYR A 610 4.91 22.67 26.70
C TYR A 610 3.72 22.56 25.68
N TRP A 611 2.53 23.06 26.05
CA TRP A 611 1.17 22.62 25.65
C TRP A 611 0.56 23.04 24.28
N ARG A 612 -0.48 22.27 23.86
CA ARG A 612 -1.59 22.47 22.85
C ARG A 612 -1.21 22.56 21.35
N LEU A 613 -1.91 21.98 20.35
CA LEU A 613 -3.34 21.70 20.10
C LEU A 613 -3.54 20.31 19.43
N ILE A 614 -4.75 19.74 19.54
CA ILE A 614 -5.16 18.41 19.02
C ILE A 614 -5.64 18.54 17.55
N ARG A 615 -5.24 17.61 16.67
CA ARG A 615 -5.98 17.27 15.45
C ARG A 615 -6.19 15.75 15.39
N LEU A 616 -7.44 15.33 15.52
CA LEU A 616 -7.92 13.97 15.27
C LEU A 616 -8.08 13.81 13.75
N GLY A 617 -7.41 12.82 13.16
CA GLY A 617 -7.75 12.31 11.83
C GLY A 617 -8.68 11.12 12.03
N LEU A 618 -9.97 11.31 11.77
CA LEU A 618 -10.96 10.24 11.73
C LEU A 618 -10.80 9.51 10.40
N GLY A 619 -10.34 8.26 10.46
CA GLY A 619 -10.59 7.29 9.40
C GLY A 619 -12.05 6.86 9.48
N LEU A 620 -12.66 6.69 8.32
CA LEU A 620 -14.06 6.31 8.18
C LEU A 620 -14.20 4.82 8.49
N GLY A 621 -14.65 4.52 9.70
CA GLY A 621 -14.98 3.17 10.12
C GLY A 621 -16.39 3.13 10.69
N LYS A 622 -17.26 2.37 10.04
CA LYS A 622 -18.37 1.69 10.73
C LYS A 622 -17.84 0.44 11.43
#